data_AF-A0A3Q3WWN4-F1
#
_entry.id   AF-A0A3Q3WWN4-F1
#
_cell.length_a   1.000
_cell.length_b   1.000
_cell.length_c   1.000
_cell.angle_alpha   90.00
_cell.angle_beta   90.00
_cell.angle_gamma   90.00
#
_symmetry.space_group_name_H-M   'P 1'
#
loop_
_entity.id
_entity.type
_entity.pdbx_description
1 polymer ?
#
loop_
_entity_poly.entity_id
_entity_poly.type
_entity_poly.pdbx_seq_one_letter_code
_entity_poly.pdbx_strand_id
1 'polypeptide(L)'
;MHPSAYIRSGWNLLDFIIVIVLFSVIAEGMTDHKPGEAHHAAGKPGGLDVKALRAFRVLRPLRLVSGVPLQIVLNSIMKAMVPLLHIGMLVMFVIIIYAIIGLELFIGRMHKTCYSISTVEDDPSPCAFTSSGRFCVGNGTECRGKWEGPNGGITNFDNIFFAMLTVFQCITMEGWTDVLYWMNDAIGYEIPWIYFVSLVIFGSFFIINLVLGVLSEFSKEREKAVARGELQKAQESKQMEEDMIGYMDWLIEAEDVDEEGNKAAIAKKKMMKKFGWYKHSEDGGGLSAVTTCSCTFFYRDSV
;
A
#
# COMPACT_ATOMS: atom_id res chain seq x y z
N MET A 1 -22.23 -21.79 -9.10
CA MET A 1 -21.36 -20.74 -9.67
C MET A 1 -19.96 -21.34 -9.85
N HIS A 2 -19.41 -21.29 -11.07
CA HIS A 2 -18.14 -21.96 -11.41
C HIS A 2 -16.95 -21.34 -10.62
N PRO A 3 -16.02 -22.15 -10.09
CA PRO A 3 -14.86 -21.67 -9.31
C PRO A 3 -13.85 -20.85 -10.13
N SER A 4 -13.97 -20.87 -11.46
CA SER A 4 -13.12 -20.16 -12.44
C SER A 4 -13.76 -18.88 -13.00
N ALA A 5 -14.67 -18.23 -12.26
CA ALA A 5 -15.30 -16.99 -12.70
C ALA A 5 -14.28 -15.84 -12.75
N TYR A 6 -14.12 -15.23 -13.93
CA TYR A 6 -13.16 -14.15 -14.22
C TYR A 6 -13.24 -12.98 -13.22
N ILE A 7 -14.46 -12.58 -12.85
CA ILE A 7 -14.76 -11.46 -11.94
C ILE A 7 -14.42 -11.72 -10.46
N ARG A 8 -14.07 -12.95 -10.06
CA ARG A 8 -13.69 -13.25 -8.67
C ARG A 8 -12.22 -12.90 -8.37
N SER A 9 -11.37 -12.78 -9.40
CA SER A 9 -9.98 -12.33 -9.24
C SER A 9 -9.91 -10.80 -9.30
N GLY A 10 -9.43 -10.17 -8.22
CA GLY A 10 -9.26 -8.71 -8.17
C GLY A 10 -8.35 -8.16 -9.28
N TRP A 11 -7.38 -8.95 -9.73
CA TRP A 11 -6.49 -8.60 -10.85
C TRP A 11 -7.20 -8.57 -12.20
N ASN A 12 -8.14 -9.50 -12.42
CA ASN A 12 -8.95 -9.54 -13.63
C ASN A 12 -10.00 -8.44 -13.64
N LEU A 13 -10.54 -8.08 -12.47
CA LEU A 13 -11.42 -6.91 -12.32
C LEU A 13 -10.68 -5.60 -12.60
N LEU A 14 -9.43 -5.48 -12.13
CA LEU A 14 -8.57 -4.33 -12.43
C LEU A 14 -8.24 -4.25 -13.93
N ASP A 15 -7.89 -5.37 -14.57
CA ASP A 15 -7.69 -5.44 -16.03
C ASP A 15 -8.94 -5.02 -16.81
N PHE A 16 -10.12 -5.49 -16.39
CA PHE A 16 -11.41 -5.11 -16.96
C PHE A 16 -11.70 -3.61 -16.85
N ILE A 17 -11.45 -3.02 -15.67
CA ILE A 17 -11.62 -1.57 -15.46
C ILE A 17 -10.65 -0.77 -16.34
N ILE A 18 -9.38 -1.19 -16.42
CA ILE A 18 -8.38 -0.54 -17.28
C ILE A 18 -8.80 -0.60 -18.75
N VAL A 19 -9.26 -1.76 -19.24
CA VAL A 19 -9.70 -1.92 -20.63
C VAL A 19 -10.92 -1.05 -20.93
N ILE A 20 -11.90 -0.99 -20.02
CA ILE A 20 -13.08 -0.12 -20.18
C ILE A 20 -12.65 1.34 -20.25
N VAL A 21 -11.80 1.80 -19.33
CA VAL A 21 -11.34 3.19 -19.27
C VAL A 21 -10.49 3.56 -20.49
N LEU A 22 -9.69 2.63 -21.02
CA LEU A 22 -8.97 2.87 -22.29
C LEU A 22 -9.91 2.92 -23.48
N PHE A 23 -10.92 2.05 -23.54
CA PHE A 23 -11.86 1.97 -24.65
C PHE A 23 -12.74 3.22 -24.72
N SER A 24 -13.22 3.73 -23.58
CA SER A 24 -13.97 5.00 -23.54
C SER A 24 -13.13 6.19 -23.98
N VAL A 25 -11.84 6.26 -23.64
CA VAL A 25 -10.93 7.32 -24.13
C VAL A 25 -10.67 7.23 -25.64
N ILE A 26 -10.57 6.01 -26.21
CA ILE A 26 -10.39 5.83 -27.66
C ILE A 26 -11.68 6.16 -28.42
N ALA A 27 -12.84 5.74 -27.90
CA ALA A 27 -14.14 6.04 -28.49
C ALA A 27 -14.38 7.55 -28.57
N GLU A 28 -14.03 8.32 -27.54
CA GLU A 28 -14.11 9.78 -27.55
C GLU A 28 -13.06 10.43 -28.47
N GLY A 29 -11.86 9.85 -28.56
CA GLY A 29 -10.80 10.32 -29.47
C GLY A 29 -11.10 10.07 -30.96
N MET A 30 -11.92 9.08 -31.29
CA MET A 30 -12.37 8.79 -32.67
C MET A 30 -13.60 9.60 -33.08
N THR A 31 -14.35 10.19 -32.14
CA THR A 31 -15.47 11.10 -32.45
C THR A 31 -15.03 12.52 -32.80
N ASP A 32 -13.73 12.83 -32.76
CA ASP A 32 -13.19 14.15 -33.12
C ASP A 32 -12.96 14.28 -34.65
N HIS A 33 -14.05 14.12 -35.41
CA HIS A 33 -14.13 14.52 -36.81
C HIS A 33 -15.43 15.29 -37.06
N LYS A 34 -15.59 16.42 -36.38
CA LYS A 34 -16.28 17.59 -36.94
C LYS A 34 -15.51 18.86 -36.55
N PRO A 35 -14.80 19.50 -37.50
CA PRO A 35 -14.17 20.77 -37.23
C PRO A 35 -15.26 21.84 -37.14
N GLY A 36 -15.36 22.49 -35.99
CA GLY A 36 -16.25 23.63 -35.79
C GLY A 36 -17.43 23.31 -34.90
N GLU A 37 -17.22 23.45 -33.59
CA GLU A 37 -18.01 24.35 -32.74
C GLU A 37 -17.48 24.22 -31.30
N ALA A 38 -16.66 25.22 -30.92
CA ALA A 38 -16.25 25.41 -29.54
C ALA A 38 -17.48 25.86 -28.72
N HIS A 39 -18.13 24.93 -28.05
CA HIS A 39 -19.08 25.26 -26.99
C HIS A 39 -18.70 24.55 -25.69
N HIS A 40 -18.14 25.35 -24.80
CA HIS A 40 -18.12 25.13 -23.36
C HIS A 40 -19.56 24.89 -22.86
N ALA A 41 -20.03 23.65 -22.90
CA ALA A 41 -21.25 23.23 -22.23
C ALA A 41 -20.88 22.51 -20.92
N ALA A 42 -20.34 23.28 -19.98
CA ALA A 42 -20.40 22.96 -18.56
C ALA A 42 -21.87 22.97 -18.13
N GLY A 43 -22.48 21.81 -17.89
CA GLY A 43 -23.90 21.80 -17.53
C GLY A 43 -24.62 20.46 -17.44
N LYS A 44 -23.93 19.32 -17.25
CA LYS A 44 -24.59 18.06 -16.83
C LYS A 44 -23.92 17.52 -15.57
N PRO A 45 -24.66 17.26 -14.47
CA PRO A 45 -24.11 16.86 -13.17
C PRO A 45 -23.65 15.38 -13.12
N GLY A 46 -23.07 14.89 -14.21
CA GLY A 46 -22.59 13.51 -14.35
C GLY A 46 -21.64 13.29 -15.52
N GLY A 47 -21.22 14.34 -16.23
CA GLY A 47 -20.17 14.24 -17.25
C GLY A 47 -18.81 14.23 -16.56
N LEU A 48 -18.22 13.04 -16.38
CA LEU A 48 -16.82 12.92 -16.00
C LEU A 48 -15.96 13.72 -16.98
N ASP A 49 -15.12 14.62 -16.46
CA ASP A 49 -14.23 15.44 -17.27
C ASP A 49 -13.31 14.53 -18.10
N VAL A 50 -13.53 14.49 -19.41
CA VAL A 50 -12.78 13.64 -20.36
C VAL A 50 -11.27 13.91 -20.30
N LYS A 51 -10.89 15.09 -19.81
CA LYS A 51 -9.50 15.47 -19.53
C LYS A 51 -8.89 14.69 -18.37
N ALA A 52 -9.69 14.39 -17.34
CA ALA A 52 -9.31 13.52 -16.23
C ALA A 52 -9.29 12.04 -16.66
N LEU A 53 -10.22 11.61 -17.54
CA LEU A 53 -10.22 10.25 -18.10
C LEU A 53 -8.93 9.95 -18.88
N ARG A 54 -8.35 10.95 -19.56
CA ARG A 54 -7.04 10.84 -20.21
C ARG A 54 -5.89 10.56 -19.23
N ALA A 55 -5.99 10.95 -17.95
CA ALA A 55 -4.96 10.70 -16.95
C ALA A 55 -4.84 9.21 -16.60
N PHE A 56 -5.94 8.44 -16.66
CA PHE A 56 -5.96 7.00 -16.35
C PHE A 56 -5.10 6.14 -17.28
N ARG A 57 -4.62 6.68 -18.42
CA ARG A 57 -3.58 6.02 -19.23
C ARG A 57 -2.30 5.76 -18.43
N VAL A 58 -2.06 6.50 -17.34
CA VAL A 58 -0.94 6.29 -16.40
C VAL A 58 -1.05 4.96 -15.67
N LEU A 59 -2.24 4.34 -15.62
CA LEU A 59 -2.45 3.02 -15.01
C LEU A 59 -2.12 1.87 -15.97
N ARG A 60 -1.86 2.11 -17.27
CA ARG A 60 -1.50 1.07 -18.24
C ARG A 60 -0.35 0.16 -17.77
N PRO A 61 0.74 0.67 -17.15
CA PRO A 61 1.81 -0.17 -16.63
C PRO A 61 1.36 -1.12 -15.51
N LEU A 62 0.28 -0.84 -14.78
CA LEU A 62 -0.26 -1.76 -13.76
C LEU A 62 -0.82 -3.05 -14.39
N ARG A 63 -1.18 -3.07 -15.67
CA ARG A 63 -1.53 -4.31 -16.38
C ARG A 63 -0.33 -5.26 -16.52
N LEU A 64 0.90 -4.75 -16.49
CA LEU A 64 2.10 -5.61 -16.48
C LEU A 64 2.25 -6.35 -15.14
N VAL A 65 1.64 -5.84 -14.07
CA VAL A 65 1.60 -6.48 -12.75
C VAL A 65 0.78 -7.77 -12.78
N SER A 66 -0.24 -7.86 -13.64
CA SER A 66 -1.07 -9.06 -13.73
C SER A 66 -0.42 -10.23 -14.46
N GLY A 67 0.77 -10.05 -15.05
CA GLY A 67 1.43 -11.06 -15.91
C GLY A 67 2.62 -11.84 -15.31
N VAL A 68 3.16 -11.49 -14.13
CA VAL A 68 4.46 -12.01 -13.62
C VAL A 68 4.49 -12.05 -12.06
N PRO A 69 5.54 -12.55 -11.35
CA PRO A 69 5.52 -12.80 -9.89
C PRO A 69 5.39 -11.54 -9.02
N LEU A 70 5.20 -10.36 -9.60
CA LEU A 70 4.93 -9.11 -8.90
C LEU A 70 3.63 -9.18 -8.06
N GLN A 71 2.68 -10.05 -8.43
CA GLN A 71 1.50 -10.34 -7.60
C GLN A 71 1.88 -10.90 -6.22
N ILE A 72 2.94 -11.72 -6.14
CA ILE A 72 3.43 -12.29 -4.89
C ILE A 72 4.00 -11.17 -4.00
N VAL A 73 4.72 -10.22 -4.60
CA VAL A 73 5.28 -9.06 -3.91
C VAL A 73 4.17 -8.14 -3.39
N LEU A 74 3.20 -7.78 -4.22
CA LEU A 74 2.09 -6.91 -3.82
C LEU A 74 1.17 -7.56 -2.79
N ASN A 75 0.90 -8.85 -2.92
CA ASN A 75 0.13 -9.59 -1.91
C ASN A 75 0.89 -9.65 -0.57
N SER A 76 2.23 -9.73 -0.61
CA SER A 76 3.07 -9.63 0.60
C SER A 76 2.99 -8.23 1.23
N ILE A 77 3.00 -7.16 0.43
CA ILE A 77 2.83 -5.78 0.91
C ILE A 77 1.45 -5.56 1.53
N MET A 78 0.39 -6.01 0.86
CA MET A 78 -0.98 -5.87 1.35
C MET A 78 -1.18 -6.61 2.68
N LYS A 79 -0.59 -7.79 2.85
CA LYS A 79 -0.59 -8.52 4.13
C LYS A 79 0.16 -7.77 5.23
N ALA A 80 1.27 -7.12 4.91
CA ALA A 80 2.02 -6.30 5.86
C ALA A 80 1.30 -4.99 6.23
N MET A 81 0.42 -4.46 5.37
CA MET A 81 -0.31 -3.22 5.64
C MET A 81 -1.44 -3.39 6.67
N VAL A 82 -2.09 -4.56 6.74
CA VAL A 82 -3.21 -4.83 7.67
C VAL A 82 -2.86 -4.54 9.14
N PRO A 83 -1.76 -5.06 9.71
CA PRO A 83 -1.39 -4.75 11.09
C PRO A 83 -1.08 -3.26 11.31
N LEU A 84 -0.56 -2.58 10.28
CA LEU A 84 -0.27 -1.13 10.34
C LEU A 84 -1.54 -0.28 10.42
N LEU A 85 -2.64 -0.74 9.84
CA LEU A 85 -3.92 -0.02 9.91
C LEU A 85 -4.41 0.13 11.34
N HIS A 86 -4.16 -0.83 12.24
CA HIS A 86 -4.58 -0.70 13.64
C HIS A 86 -3.88 0.47 14.35
N ILE A 87 -2.57 0.60 14.14
CA ILE A 87 -1.78 1.71 14.67
C ILE A 87 -2.15 3.02 13.96
N GLY A 88 -2.31 2.97 12.63
CA GLY A 88 -2.75 4.12 11.83
C GLY A 88 -4.13 4.65 12.23
N MET A 89 -5.08 3.78 12.59
CA MET A 89 -6.39 4.18 13.11
C MET A 89 -6.27 4.93 14.44
N LEU A 90 -5.36 4.51 15.33
CA LEU A 90 -5.10 5.22 16.58
C LEU A 90 -4.53 6.62 16.31
N VAL A 91 -3.58 6.74 15.38
CA VAL A 91 -3.01 8.04 14.97
C VAL A 91 -4.07 8.94 14.35
N MET A 92 -4.91 8.40 13.46
CA MET A 92 -6.03 9.14 12.85
C MET A 92 -7.00 9.66 13.92
N PHE A 93 -7.30 8.87 14.94
CA PHE A 93 -8.17 9.29 16.04
C PHE A 93 -7.57 10.47 16.83
N VAL A 94 -6.27 10.43 17.11
CA VAL A 94 -5.56 11.54 17.78
C VAL A 94 -5.55 12.80 16.90
N ILE A 95 -5.33 12.65 15.58
CA ILE A 95 -5.44 13.76 14.62
C ILE A 95 -6.82 14.41 14.68
N ILE A 96 -7.90 13.62 14.73
CA ILE A 96 -9.26 14.13 14.81
C ILE A 96 -9.47 14.92 16.12
N ILE A 97 -9.02 14.41 17.26
CA ILE A 97 -9.13 15.11 18.55
C ILE A 97 -8.45 16.47 18.48
N TYR A 98 -7.18 16.51 18.05
CA TYR A 98 -6.45 17.77 17.95
C TYR A 98 -7.04 18.70 16.90
N ALA A 99 -7.54 18.18 15.77
CA ALA A 99 -8.21 18.98 14.75
C ALA A 99 -9.48 19.66 15.28
N ILE A 100 -10.29 18.96 16.08
CA ILE A 100 -11.49 19.55 16.72
C ILE A 100 -11.07 20.64 17.72
N ILE A 101 -10.07 20.35 18.58
CA ILE A 101 -9.56 21.34 19.54
C ILE A 101 -9.02 22.58 18.82
N GLY A 102 -8.22 22.39 17.77
CA GLY A 102 -7.66 23.48 16.97
C GLY A 102 -8.72 24.28 16.22
N LEU A 103 -9.77 23.61 15.71
CA LEU A 103 -10.91 24.28 15.07
C LEU A 103 -11.63 25.19 16.07
N GLU A 104 -11.99 24.69 17.24
CA GLU A 104 -12.68 25.50 18.27
C GLU A 104 -11.82 26.67 18.77
N LEU A 105 -10.51 26.48 18.89
CA LEU A 105 -9.59 27.53 19.38
C LEU A 105 -9.27 28.59 18.32
N PHE A 106 -9.15 28.20 17.05
CA PHE A 106 -8.48 29.00 16.02
C PHE A 106 -9.32 29.32 14.78
N ILE A 107 -10.61 28.99 14.78
CA ILE A 107 -11.52 29.28 13.67
C ILE A 107 -11.48 30.76 13.26
N GLY A 108 -11.30 31.00 11.95
CA GLY A 108 -11.35 32.30 11.30
C GLY A 108 -10.21 33.26 11.65
N ARG A 109 -9.19 32.80 12.39
CA ARG A 109 -8.11 33.68 12.88
C ARG A 109 -7.07 34.02 11.81
N MET A 110 -6.86 33.15 10.82
CA MET A 110 -5.81 33.30 9.80
C MET A 110 -6.23 34.05 8.53
N HIS A 111 -7.42 34.67 8.47
CA HIS A 111 -7.94 35.33 7.25
C HIS A 111 -7.64 36.83 7.12
N LYS A 112 -6.67 37.33 7.88
CA LYS A 112 -6.29 38.75 7.90
C LYS A 112 -4.82 38.86 7.57
N THR A 113 -4.46 39.76 6.65
CA THR A 113 -3.06 40.05 6.31
C THR A 113 -2.87 41.55 6.05
N CYS A 114 -1.63 41.99 5.96
CA CYS A 114 -1.28 43.38 5.69
C CYS A 114 -1.41 43.70 4.20
N TYR A 115 -2.12 44.78 3.88
CA TYR A 115 -2.28 45.28 2.51
C TYR A 115 -1.63 46.66 2.38
N SER A 116 -0.87 46.89 1.30
CA SER A 116 -0.34 48.19 0.92
C SER A 116 -1.17 48.76 -0.24
N ILE A 117 -1.99 49.78 0.03
CA ILE A 117 -2.88 50.52 -0.90
C ILE A 117 -3.92 49.64 -1.65
N SER A 118 -3.54 48.54 -2.31
CA SER A 118 -4.39 47.46 -2.84
C SER A 118 -3.63 46.15 -3.14
N THR A 119 -2.33 46.03 -2.85
CA THR A 119 -1.53 44.83 -3.07
C THR A 119 -1.21 44.13 -1.75
N VAL A 120 -1.20 42.80 -1.77
CA VAL A 120 -0.74 41.96 -0.65
C VAL A 120 0.79 42.03 -0.58
N GLU A 121 1.37 41.98 0.62
CA GLU A 121 2.83 41.86 0.80
C GLU A 121 3.39 40.59 0.10
N ASP A 122 4.64 40.64 -0.37
CA ASP A 122 5.29 39.53 -1.09
C ASP A 122 5.32 38.23 -0.26
N ASP A 123 5.46 38.34 1.07
CA ASP A 123 5.38 37.25 2.03
C ASP A 123 4.19 37.47 2.98
N PRO A 124 2.97 37.06 2.60
CA PRO A 124 1.79 37.31 3.40
C PRO A 124 1.76 36.44 4.65
N SER A 125 1.74 37.10 5.81
CA SER A 125 1.49 36.46 7.10
C SER A 125 0.17 36.94 7.70
N PRO A 126 -0.37 36.21 8.69
CA PRO A 126 -1.49 36.71 9.47
C PRO A 126 -1.16 38.04 10.18
N CYS A 127 -2.19 38.86 10.41
CA CYS A 127 -2.09 40.07 11.24
C CYS A 127 -3.30 40.18 12.16
N ALA A 128 -3.12 40.92 13.26
CA ALA A 128 -4.17 41.21 14.22
C ALA A 128 -4.46 42.71 14.34
N PHE A 129 -5.71 43.05 14.62
CA PHE A 129 -6.11 44.42 15.00
C PHE A 129 -5.85 44.70 16.49
N THR A 130 -5.71 43.65 17.28
CA THR A 130 -5.55 43.68 18.74
C THR A 130 -4.10 43.48 19.13
N SER A 131 -3.67 44.08 20.25
CA SER A 131 -2.28 44.13 20.73
C SER A 131 -1.57 42.81 21.03
N SER A 132 -2.27 41.69 20.96
CA SER A 132 -1.68 40.38 21.19
C SER A 132 -1.00 39.80 19.94
N GLY A 133 -1.43 40.16 18.72
CA GLY A 133 -0.87 39.62 17.47
C GLY A 133 0.05 40.60 16.73
N ARG A 134 0.50 40.21 15.54
CA ARG A 134 1.39 41.01 14.70
C ARG A 134 0.64 42.23 14.12
N PHE A 135 1.26 43.39 14.23
CA PHE A 135 0.83 44.62 13.58
C PHE A 135 1.54 44.82 12.24
N CYS A 136 0.86 45.51 11.31
CA CYS A 136 1.47 45.95 10.06
C CYS A 136 2.38 47.16 10.33
N VAL A 137 3.67 47.05 10.02
CA VAL A 137 4.69 48.07 10.32
C VAL A 137 4.99 48.95 9.09
N GLY A 138 4.57 48.53 7.89
CA GLY A 138 4.80 49.26 6.65
C GLY A 138 4.01 50.57 6.58
N ASN A 139 4.64 51.61 6.04
CA ASN A 139 3.98 52.91 5.87
C ASN A 139 2.80 52.78 4.89
N GLY A 140 1.59 53.14 5.33
CA GLY A 140 0.36 52.96 4.54
C GLY A 140 -0.13 51.51 4.45
N THR A 141 0.38 50.60 5.28
CA THR A 141 -0.15 49.23 5.39
C THR A 141 -1.27 49.13 6.41
N GLU A 142 -2.36 48.47 6.03
CA GLU A 142 -3.48 48.22 6.92
C GLU A 142 -3.76 46.72 7.01
N CYS A 143 -4.00 46.23 8.22
CA CYS A 143 -4.47 44.86 8.42
C CYS A 143 -5.91 44.77 7.87
N ARG A 144 -6.14 43.94 6.85
CA ARG A 144 -7.48 43.76 6.27
C ARG A 144 -7.82 42.27 6.21
N GLY A 145 -9.11 41.97 6.39
CA GLY A 145 -9.66 40.64 6.17
C GLY A 145 -9.78 40.28 4.68
N LYS A 146 -10.34 39.10 4.40
CA LYS A 146 -10.50 38.50 3.05
C LYS A 146 -9.22 37.94 2.44
N TRP A 147 -8.23 37.63 3.26
CA TRP A 147 -7.12 36.80 2.81
C TRP A 147 -7.53 35.33 2.88
N GLU A 148 -7.24 34.56 1.83
CA GLU A 148 -7.52 33.12 1.79
C GLU A 148 -6.81 32.37 2.92
N GLY A 149 -5.66 32.88 3.37
CA GLY A 149 -4.85 32.31 4.45
C GLY A 149 -3.49 31.82 3.93
N PRO A 150 -2.62 31.32 4.82
CA PRO A 150 -1.30 30.84 4.42
C PRO A 150 -1.42 29.67 3.43
N ASN A 151 -0.42 29.51 2.56
CA ASN A 151 -0.37 28.47 1.52
C ASN A 151 -1.61 28.42 0.61
N GLY A 152 -2.16 29.57 0.21
CA GLY A 152 -3.38 29.64 -0.61
C GLY A 152 -4.62 29.16 0.11
N GLY A 153 -4.67 29.34 1.43
CA GLY A 153 -5.79 28.91 2.27
C GLY A 153 -5.85 27.41 2.55
N ILE A 154 -4.79 26.64 2.32
CA ILE A 154 -4.77 25.20 2.64
C ILE A 154 -4.53 24.97 4.13
N THR A 155 -3.60 25.72 4.73
CA THR A 155 -3.22 25.58 6.14
C THR A 155 -4.08 26.49 7.00
N ASN A 156 -5.25 26.00 7.42
CA ASN A 156 -6.23 26.72 8.24
C ASN A 156 -6.96 25.77 9.21
N PHE A 157 -7.72 26.36 10.14
CA PHE A 157 -8.54 25.66 11.14
C PHE A 157 -10.04 25.92 10.98
N ASP A 158 -10.49 26.33 9.79
CA ASP A 158 -11.88 26.75 9.57
C ASP A 158 -12.82 25.59 9.30
N ASN A 159 -12.28 24.50 8.76
CA ASN A 159 -13.01 23.27 8.49
C ASN A 159 -12.27 22.09 9.10
N ILE A 160 -13.02 21.08 9.55
CA ILE A 160 -12.43 19.88 10.16
C ILE A 160 -11.42 19.20 9.23
N PHE A 161 -11.66 19.18 7.92
CA PHE A 161 -10.74 18.56 6.95
C PHE A 161 -9.41 19.32 6.82
N PHE A 162 -9.45 20.65 6.69
CA PHE A 162 -8.23 21.46 6.63
C PHE A 162 -7.49 21.49 7.97
N ALA A 163 -8.24 21.49 9.10
CA ALA A 163 -7.67 21.34 10.43
C ALA A 163 -6.94 20.00 10.57
N MET A 164 -7.54 18.88 10.12
CA MET A 164 -6.89 17.56 10.11
C MET A 164 -5.63 17.55 9.24
N LEU A 165 -5.66 18.20 8.07
CA LEU A 165 -4.50 18.27 7.18
C LEU A 165 -3.36 19.09 7.79
N THR A 166 -3.69 20.23 8.40
CA THR A 166 -2.72 21.09 9.13
C THR A 166 -2.14 20.35 10.34
N VAL A 167 -2.97 19.66 11.12
CA VAL A 167 -2.52 18.84 12.25
C VAL A 167 -1.63 17.68 11.77
N PHE A 168 -1.98 17.03 10.68
CA PHE A 168 -1.17 15.98 10.07
C PHE A 168 0.21 16.49 9.67
N GLN A 169 0.28 17.64 8.96
CA GLN A 169 1.53 18.32 8.63
C GLN A 169 2.36 18.64 9.90
N CYS A 170 1.72 19.09 10.98
CA CYS A 170 2.44 19.35 12.22
C CYS A 170 3.01 18.07 12.88
N ILE A 171 2.26 16.95 12.83
CA ILE A 171 2.71 15.66 13.38
C ILE A 171 3.88 15.08 12.59
N THR A 172 3.94 15.31 11.28
CA THR A 172 5.10 14.90 10.45
C THR A 172 6.37 15.71 10.72
N MET A 173 6.31 16.67 11.66
CA MET A 173 7.42 17.56 12.04
C MET A 173 7.93 18.45 10.90
N GLU A 174 7.13 18.66 9.86
CA GLU A 174 7.49 19.49 8.72
C GLU A 174 6.66 20.78 8.75
N GLY A 175 7.31 21.94 8.80
CA GLY A 175 6.62 23.24 8.77
C GLY A 175 5.71 23.52 9.97
N TRP A 176 5.78 22.74 11.05
CA TRP A 176 4.96 22.94 12.25
C TRP A 176 5.24 24.27 12.97
N THR A 177 6.50 24.73 12.91
CA THR A 177 6.92 26.03 13.45
C THR A 177 6.29 27.18 12.67
N ASP A 178 6.14 27.03 11.36
CA ASP A 178 5.55 28.06 10.50
C ASP A 178 4.07 28.25 10.83
N VAL A 179 3.35 27.13 11.00
CA VAL A 179 1.95 27.15 11.45
C VAL A 179 1.82 27.78 12.84
N LEU A 180 2.73 27.45 13.76
CA LEU A 180 2.79 28.09 15.09
C LEU A 180 3.01 29.60 14.98
N TYR A 181 3.97 30.05 14.16
CA TYR A 181 4.28 31.47 14.01
C TYR A 181 3.14 32.23 13.33
N TRP A 182 2.50 31.66 12.31
CA TRP A 182 1.28 32.23 11.73
C TRP A 182 0.17 32.37 12.77
N MET A 183 0.00 31.38 13.65
CA MET A 183 -0.98 31.49 14.73
C MET A 183 -0.61 32.58 15.74
N ASN A 184 0.66 32.68 16.11
CA ASN A 184 1.14 33.73 17.00
C ASN A 184 0.91 35.12 16.41
N ASP A 185 1.16 35.29 15.11
CA ASP A 185 0.92 36.55 14.42
C ASP A 185 -0.59 36.88 14.36
N ALA A 186 -1.47 35.87 14.32
CA ALA A 186 -2.91 36.03 14.27
C ALA A 186 -3.58 36.36 15.63
N ILE A 187 -3.16 35.68 16.71
CA ILE A 187 -3.83 35.76 18.02
C ILE A 187 -2.91 36.07 19.21
N GLY A 188 -1.60 36.01 19.00
CA GLY A 188 -0.57 36.21 20.03
C GLY A 188 0.01 34.94 20.60
N TYR A 189 1.06 35.10 21.43
CA TYR A 189 1.93 34.01 21.87
C TYR A 189 1.40 33.20 23.06
N GLU A 190 0.28 33.55 23.68
CA GLU A 190 -0.12 32.99 24.99
C GLU A 190 -0.67 31.55 24.92
N ILE A 191 -1.51 31.27 23.92
CA ILE A 191 -2.25 30.01 23.78
C ILE A 191 -1.64 29.05 22.73
N PRO A 192 -1.15 29.51 21.56
CA PRO A 192 -0.74 28.61 20.48
C PRO A 192 0.40 27.66 20.87
N TRP A 193 1.41 28.11 21.62
CA TRP A 193 2.56 27.28 21.95
C TRP A 193 2.16 26.04 22.77
N ILE A 194 1.20 26.15 23.68
CA ILE A 194 0.71 25.00 24.47
C ILE A 194 0.10 23.94 23.55
N TYR A 195 -0.71 24.39 22.58
CA TYR A 195 -1.34 23.50 21.62
C TYR A 195 -0.30 22.84 20.70
N PHE A 196 0.56 23.62 20.02
CA PHE A 196 1.50 23.07 19.03
C PHE A 196 2.64 22.27 19.67
N VAL A 197 3.19 22.70 20.81
CA VAL A 197 4.26 21.95 21.49
C VAL A 197 3.73 20.64 22.04
N SER A 198 2.54 20.62 22.66
CA SER A 198 1.93 19.36 23.11
C SER A 198 1.61 18.43 21.92
N LEU A 199 1.06 18.97 20.82
CA LEU A 199 0.82 18.23 19.60
C LEU A 199 2.09 17.57 19.05
N VAL A 200 3.20 18.29 18.98
CA VAL A 200 4.47 17.75 18.47
C VAL A 200 5.05 16.69 19.41
N ILE A 201 4.99 16.90 20.73
CA ILE A 201 5.46 15.89 21.70
C ILE A 201 4.64 14.60 21.59
N PHE A 202 3.31 14.69 21.66
CA PHE A 202 2.46 13.50 21.55
C PHE A 202 2.53 12.88 20.15
N GLY A 203 2.51 13.70 19.10
CA GLY A 203 2.64 13.25 17.70
C GLY A 203 3.95 12.53 17.42
N SER A 204 5.07 13.04 17.92
CA SER A 204 6.39 12.41 17.79
C SER A 204 6.44 11.02 18.41
N PHE A 205 5.84 10.86 19.60
CA PHE A 205 5.74 9.58 20.27
C PHE A 205 4.94 8.58 19.43
N PHE A 206 3.85 9.02 18.80
CA PHE A 206 3.07 8.17 17.89
C PHE A 206 3.84 7.74 16.64
N ILE A 207 4.59 8.65 16.01
CA ILE A 207 5.41 8.32 14.83
C ILE A 207 6.49 7.30 15.18
N ILE A 208 7.19 7.49 16.31
CA ILE A 208 8.21 6.55 16.78
C ILE A 208 7.57 5.18 17.06
N ASN A 209 6.44 5.15 17.75
CA ASN A 209 5.72 3.90 18.04
C ASN A 209 5.21 3.20 16.77
N LEU A 210 4.82 3.96 15.74
CA LEU A 210 4.45 3.40 14.44
C LEU A 210 5.65 2.74 13.78
N VAL A 211 6.81 3.41 13.74
CA VAL A 211 8.04 2.84 13.17
C VAL A 211 8.47 1.59 13.93
N LEU A 212 8.46 1.62 15.27
CA LEU A 212 8.78 0.47 16.11
C LEU A 212 7.78 -0.69 15.90
N GLY A 213 6.49 -0.39 15.76
CA GLY A 213 5.46 -1.37 15.46
C GLY A 213 5.69 -2.07 14.11
N VAL A 214 5.99 -1.29 13.06
CA VAL A 214 6.35 -1.82 11.73
C VAL A 214 7.57 -2.72 11.80
N LEU A 215 8.65 -2.24 12.45
CA LEU A 215 9.89 -3.00 12.58
C LEU A 215 9.70 -4.28 13.39
N SER A 216 8.87 -4.24 14.44
CA SER A 216 8.54 -5.42 15.24
C SER A 216 7.67 -6.42 14.49
N GLU A 217 6.74 -5.97 13.65
CA GLU A 217 5.93 -6.89 12.85
C GLU A 217 6.79 -7.51 11.74
N PHE A 218 7.70 -6.73 11.13
CA PHE A 218 8.66 -7.25 10.16
C PHE A 218 9.65 -8.23 10.79
N SER A 219 10.15 -7.98 11.99
CA SER A 219 11.04 -8.93 12.68
C SER A 219 10.32 -10.24 12.96
N LYS A 220 9.09 -10.18 13.46
CA LYS A 220 8.23 -11.35 13.72
C LYS A 220 7.91 -12.13 12.45
N GLU A 221 7.61 -11.46 11.35
CA GLU A 221 7.32 -12.13 10.08
C GLU A 221 8.58 -12.80 9.49
N ARG A 222 9.75 -12.16 9.63
CA ARG A 222 11.03 -12.79 9.26
C ARG A 222 11.34 -14.02 10.11
N GLU A 223 11.09 -13.96 11.42
CA GLU A 223 11.32 -15.08 12.33
C GLU A 223 10.46 -16.30 11.95
N LYS A 224 9.18 -16.10 11.66
CA LYS A 224 8.29 -17.17 11.17
C LYS A 224 8.78 -17.78 9.84
N ALA A 225 9.30 -16.95 8.94
CA ALA A 225 9.82 -17.42 7.66
C ALA A 225 11.07 -18.30 7.84
N VAL A 226 11.97 -17.90 8.74
CA VAL A 226 13.16 -18.69 9.11
C VAL A 226 12.75 -20.03 9.74
N ALA A 227 11.85 -20.02 10.73
CA ALA A 227 11.39 -21.25 11.39
C ALA A 227 10.74 -22.24 10.40
N ARG A 228 9.99 -21.75 9.40
CA ARG A 228 9.43 -22.60 8.32
C ARG A 228 10.52 -23.19 7.44
N GLY A 229 11.55 -22.42 7.09
CA GLY A 229 12.68 -22.89 6.30
C GLY A 229 13.50 -23.96 7.04
N GLU A 230 13.74 -23.77 8.34
CA GLU A 230 14.43 -24.75 9.17
C GLU A 230 13.63 -26.06 9.31
N LEU A 231 12.32 -25.97 9.53
CA LEU A 231 11.44 -27.15 9.58
C LEU A 231 11.45 -27.93 8.27
N GLN A 232 11.35 -27.24 7.13
CA GLN A 232 11.37 -27.88 5.82
C GLN A 232 12.70 -28.59 5.56
N LYS A 233 13.83 -27.94 5.87
CA LYS A 233 15.17 -28.54 5.73
C LYS A 233 15.34 -29.77 6.64
N ALA A 234 14.80 -29.74 7.86
CA ALA A 234 14.82 -30.88 8.78
C ALA A 234 13.96 -32.05 8.27
N GLN A 235 12.81 -31.77 7.66
CA GLN A 235 11.96 -32.79 7.03
C GLN A 235 12.63 -33.42 5.80
N GLU A 236 13.22 -32.60 4.93
CA GLU A 236 13.98 -33.07 3.77
C GLU A 236 15.18 -33.94 4.18
N SER A 237 15.90 -33.54 5.24
CA SER A 237 17.00 -34.34 5.80
C SER A 237 16.53 -35.72 6.29
N LYS A 238 15.41 -35.80 7.01
CA LYS A 238 14.87 -37.08 7.49
C LYS A 238 14.36 -37.96 6.36
N GLN A 239 13.68 -37.36 5.38
CA GLN A 239 13.21 -38.08 4.21
C GLN A 239 14.40 -38.68 3.43
N MET A 240 15.49 -37.93 3.25
CA MET A 240 16.70 -38.45 2.59
C MET A 240 17.33 -39.61 3.36
N GLU A 241 17.33 -39.56 4.70
CA GLU A 241 17.83 -40.66 5.54
C GLU A 241 16.97 -41.92 5.39
N GLU A 242 15.65 -41.79 5.46
CA GLU A 242 14.71 -42.90 5.27
C GLU A 242 14.81 -43.52 3.86
N ASP A 243 14.91 -42.68 2.83
CA ASP A 243 15.08 -43.13 1.45
C ASP A 243 16.42 -43.86 1.28
N MET A 244 17.51 -43.34 1.85
CA MET A 244 18.84 -43.98 1.79
C MET A 244 18.85 -45.34 2.49
N ILE A 245 18.22 -45.46 3.66
CA ILE A 245 18.06 -46.74 4.36
C ILE A 245 17.24 -47.71 3.49
N GLY A 246 16.16 -47.22 2.86
CA GLY A 246 15.35 -48.02 1.93
C GLY A 246 16.14 -48.53 0.73
N TYR A 247 17.00 -47.71 0.13
CA TYR A 247 17.88 -48.11 -0.96
C TYR A 247 18.96 -49.12 -0.52
N MET A 248 19.49 -48.98 0.70
CA MET A 248 20.47 -49.93 1.24
C MET A 248 19.84 -51.30 1.52
N ASP A 249 18.65 -51.35 2.14
CA ASP A 249 17.84 -52.58 2.36
C ASP A 249 17.57 -53.28 1.01
N TRP A 250 17.25 -52.49 -0.01
CA TRP A 250 17.04 -52.98 -1.37
C TRP A 250 18.30 -53.61 -1.99
N LEU A 251 19.47 -52.99 -1.82
CA LEU A 251 20.75 -53.50 -2.35
C LEU A 251 21.16 -54.81 -1.67
N ILE A 252 21.05 -54.89 -0.34
CA ILE A 252 21.39 -56.08 0.44
C ILE A 252 20.52 -57.27 0.01
N GLU A 253 19.19 -57.06 -0.08
CA GLU A 253 18.28 -58.12 -0.52
C GLU A 253 18.58 -58.56 -1.97
N ALA A 254 19.03 -57.65 -2.84
CA ALA A 254 19.40 -58.02 -4.21
C ALA A 254 20.68 -58.88 -4.25
N GLU A 255 21.68 -58.60 -3.41
CA GLU A 255 22.92 -59.39 -3.30
C GLU A 255 22.64 -60.82 -2.78
N ASP A 256 21.75 -60.96 -1.79
CA ASP A 256 21.32 -62.27 -1.25
C ASP A 256 20.57 -63.14 -2.30
N VAL A 257 19.98 -62.52 -3.32
CA VAL A 257 19.18 -63.21 -4.34
C VAL A 257 20.03 -63.90 -5.42
N ASP A 258 21.28 -63.49 -5.58
CA ASP A 258 22.19 -64.03 -6.60
C ASP A 258 22.83 -65.38 -6.18
N GLU A 259 22.71 -65.81 -4.91
CA GLU A 259 23.16 -67.13 -4.43
C GLU A 259 22.08 -68.25 -4.50
N GLU A 260 20.78 -67.93 -4.62
CA GLU A 260 19.69 -68.92 -4.68
C GLU A 260 18.65 -68.62 -5.77
N GLY A 261 18.95 -68.99 -7.02
CA GLY A 261 18.24 -68.63 -8.26
C GLY A 261 16.75 -68.98 -8.42
N ASN A 262 16.02 -69.37 -7.36
CA ASN A 262 14.57 -69.67 -7.41
C ASN A 262 13.72 -68.76 -6.51
N LYS A 263 14.32 -67.93 -5.62
CA LYS A 263 13.60 -67.01 -4.71
C LYS A 263 13.42 -65.58 -5.26
N ALA A 264 14.16 -65.23 -6.32
CA ALA A 264 14.19 -63.89 -6.92
C ALA A 264 12.82 -63.33 -7.29
N ALA A 265 11.93 -64.15 -7.88
CA ALA A 265 10.61 -63.69 -8.33
C ALA A 265 9.66 -63.35 -7.16
N ILE A 266 9.80 -64.03 -6.02
CA ILE A 266 8.93 -63.85 -4.84
C ILE A 266 9.40 -62.64 -4.01
N ALA A 267 10.72 -62.51 -3.82
CA ALA A 267 11.33 -61.35 -3.16
C ALA A 267 11.00 -60.05 -3.92
N LYS A 268 11.20 -60.05 -5.25
CA LYS A 268 10.88 -58.92 -6.14
C LYS A 268 9.39 -58.53 -6.08
N LYS A 269 8.46 -59.49 -6.00
CA LYS A 269 7.01 -59.23 -5.86
C LYS A 269 6.64 -58.65 -4.50
N LYS A 270 7.23 -59.14 -3.41
CA LYS A 270 7.02 -58.62 -2.04
C LYS A 270 7.56 -57.20 -1.91
N MET A 271 8.74 -56.96 -2.48
CA MET A 271 9.43 -55.68 -2.48
C MET A 271 8.68 -54.61 -3.28
N MET A 272 8.27 -54.92 -4.52
CA MET A 272 7.43 -54.02 -5.35
C MET A 272 6.11 -53.62 -4.67
N LYS A 273 5.59 -54.49 -3.79
CA LYS A 273 4.37 -54.27 -3.01
C LYS A 273 4.62 -53.46 -1.73
N LYS A 274 5.78 -53.63 -1.08
CA LYS A 274 6.21 -52.88 0.13
C LYS A 274 6.53 -51.41 -0.18
N PHE A 275 7.15 -51.16 -1.34
CA PHE A 275 7.52 -49.81 -1.78
C PHE A 275 6.52 -49.15 -2.75
N GLY A 276 5.38 -49.80 -3.05
CA GLY A 276 4.28 -49.17 -3.81
C GLY A 276 4.51 -48.96 -5.31
N TRP A 277 5.53 -49.57 -5.92
CA TRP A 277 5.89 -49.37 -7.35
C TRP A 277 4.97 -50.09 -8.34
N TYR A 278 4.04 -50.94 -7.89
CA TYR A 278 3.24 -51.78 -8.78
C TYR A 278 2.16 -51.02 -9.58
N LYS A 279 1.91 -49.74 -9.30
CA LYS A 279 0.78 -49.02 -9.91
C LYS A 279 1.11 -48.25 -11.19
N HIS A 280 2.36 -48.24 -11.65
CA HIS A 280 2.79 -47.41 -12.78
C HIS A 280 3.21 -48.18 -14.04
N SER A 281 3.19 -49.52 -14.03
CA SER A 281 3.73 -50.32 -15.15
C SER A 281 2.68 -51.12 -15.96
N GLU A 282 1.40 -51.15 -15.59
CA GLU A 282 0.39 -51.95 -16.32
C GLU A 282 -0.49 -51.15 -17.30
N ASP A 283 -0.52 -49.82 -17.22
CA ASP A 283 -1.37 -49.00 -18.09
C ASP A 283 -0.63 -48.51 -19.33
N GLY A 284 -0.16 -49.48 -20.13
CA GLY A 284 0.22 -49.27 -21.52
C GLY A 284 -0.99 -49.39 -22.45
N GLY A 285 -1.92 -48.43 -22.40
CA GLY A 285 -2.98 -48.33 -23.40
C GLY A 285 -4.21 -47.53 -23.00
N GLY A 286 -4.22 -46.22 -23.28
CA GLY A 286 -5.46 -45.44 -23.32
C GLY A 286 -5.38 -44.09 -22.60
N LEU A 287 -5.26 -43.06 -23.40
CA LEU A 287 -5.24 -41.63 -23.07
C LEU A 287 -6.37 -41.17 -22.09
N SER A 288 -5.98 -40.28 -21.17
CA SER A 288 -6.78 -39.29 -20.42
C SER A 288 -7.30 -39.68 -19.01
N ALA A 289 -6.62 -39.18 -17.96
CA ALA A 289 -7.15 -38.19 -16.99
C ALA A 289 -6.19 -38.04 -15.78
N VAL A 290 -5.37 -36.98 -15.80
CA VAL A 290 -4.99 -36.07 -14.69
C VAL A 290 -5.10 -36.64 -13.26
N THR A 291 -4.02 -36.72 -12.48
CA THR A 291 -3.59 -35.58 -11.64
C THR A 291 -2.09 -35.65 -11.30
N THR A 292 -1.37 -34.72 -11.93
CA THR A 292 -0.09 -34.12 -11.53
C THR A 292 0.00 -33.81 -10.03
N CYS A 293 1.06 -34.29 -9.38
CA CYS A 293 1.74 -33.51 -8.36
C CYS A 293 3.14 -33.19 -8.90
N SER A 294 3.24 -32.07 -9.61
CA SER A 294 4.48 -31.53 -10.15
C SER A 294 5.38 -31.06 -9.01
N CYS A 295 6.44 -31.81 -8.72
CA CYS A 295 7.69 -31.24 -8.24
C CYS A 295 8.56 -30.93 -9.46
N THR A 296 8.35 -29.74 -10.04
CA THR A 296 9.22 -29.23 -11.12
C THR A 296 10.52 -28.76 -10.48
N PHE A 297 11.51 -29.65 -10.44
CA PHE A 297 12.91 -29.33 -10.27
C PHE A 297 13.38 -28.60 -11.54
N PHE A 298 13.77 -27.33 -11.42
CA PHE A 298 14.44 -26.60 -12.50
C PHE A 298 15.86 -26.28 -12.05
N TYR A 299 16.81 -27.12 -12.46
CA TYR A 299 18.23 -26.80 -12.48
C TYR A 299 18.93 -27.65 -13.54
N ARG A 300 19.24 -27.04 -14.68
CA ARG A 300 20.15 -27.50 -15.75
C ARG A 300 20.27 -26.37 -16.78
N ASP A 301 21.38 -25.95 -17.37
CA ASP A 301 22.83 -26.11 -17.20
C ASP A 301 23.45 -24.88 -17.90
N SER A 302 24.68 -24.55 -17.55
CA SER A 302 25.56 -23.58 -18.20
C SER A 302 25.84 -23.90 -19.69
N VAL A 303 25.68 -22.91 -20.58
CA VAL A 303 26.60 -22.49 -21.68
C VAL A 303 26.35 -21.00 -21.93
#